data_AF-I4Z439-F1
#
_entry.id   AF-I4Z439-F1
#
_cell.length_a   1.000
_cell.length_b   1.000
_cell.length_c   1.000
_cell.angle_alpha   90.00
_cell.angle_beta   90.00
_cell.angle_gamma   90.00
#
_symmetry.space_group_name_H-M   'P 1'
#
loop_
_entity.id
_entity.type
_entity.pdbx_description
1 polymer ?
#
loop_
_entity_poly.entity_id
_entity_poly.type
_entity_poly.pdbx_seq_one_letter_code
_entity_poly.pdbx_strand_id
1 'polypeptide(L)'
;MSHPSAVSATRTTALAETVIGLFKTEVIHRRGPWRSFEAVEFVTLEWVDWYNNRRLLESIGSIPPAEAEATYYAQLELTPMAA
;
A
#
# COMPACT_ATOMS: atom_id res chain seq x y z
N MET A 1 -13.77 10.02 26.16
CA MET A 1 -14.38 10.33 24.85
C MET A 1 -13.30 10.22 23.77
N SER A 2 -13.18 9.04 23.14
CA SER A 2 -12.22 8.84 22.05
C SER A 2 -12.78 9.43 20.77
N HIS A 3 -12.07 10.39 20.18
CA HIS A 3 -12.46 11.00 18.91
C HIS A 3 -12.33 9.97 17.77
N PRO A 4 -13.34 9.80 16.90
CA PRO A 4 -13.32 8.83 15.80
C PRO A 4 -12.15 9.07 14.81
N SER A 5 -11.64 10.29 14.73
CA SER A 5 -10.48 10.66 13.90
C SER A 5 -9.17 10.03 14.37
N ALA A 6 -8.99 9.81 15.67
CA ALA A 6 -7.77 9.21 16.21
C ALA A 6 -7.68 7.71 15.89
N VAL A 7 -8.81 7.00 15.90
CA VAL A 7 -8.88 5.57 15.53
C VAL A 7 -8.66 5.36 14.03
N SER A 8 -9.17 6.27 13.19
CA SER A 8 -8.91 6.24 11.75
C SER A 8 -7.43 6.47 11.44
N ALA A 9 -6.83 7.48 12.07
CA ALA A 9 -5.40 7.78 11.92
C ALA A 9 -4.50 6.63 12.41
N THR A 10 -4.81 5.99 13.54
CA THR A 10 -4.02 4.83 14.01
C THR A 10 -4.15 3.62 13.10
N ARG A 11 -5.32 3.40 12.49
CA ARG A 11 -5.52 2.33 11.49
C ARG A 11 -4.66 2.58 10.26
N THR A 12 -4.65 3.80 9.71
CA THR A 12 -3.82 4.12 8.54
C THR A 12 -2.34 4.02 8.86
N THR A 13 -1.91 4.43 10.05
CA THR A 13 -0.52 4.27 10.51
C THR A 13 -0.12 2.80 10.63
N ALA A 14 -0.95 1.96 11.26
CA ALA A 14 -0.64 0.53 11.40
C ALA A 14 -0.53 -0.19 10.04
N LEU A 15 -1.37 0.20 9.08
CA LEU A 15 -1.30 -0.31 7.70
C LEU A 15 -0.01 0.13 7.00
N ALA A 16 0.36 1.41 7.12
CA ALA A 16 1.60 1.92 6.55
C ALA A 16 2.83 1.19 7.13
N GLU A 17 2.89 1.02 8.46
CA GLU A 17 3.96 0.26 9.13
C GLU A 17 4.05 -1.18 8.64
N THR A 18 2.91 -1.82 8.38
CA THR A 18 2.87 -3.19 7.84
C THR A 18 3.48 -3.26 6.44
N VAL A 19 3.11 -2.33 5.54
CA VAL A 19 3.67 -2.27 4.17
C VAL A 19 5.17 -1.96 4.20
N ILE A 20 5.60 -1.04 5.06
CA ILE A 20 7.02 -0.71 5.24
C ILE A 20 7.81 -1.91 5.77
N GLY A 21 7.26 -2.64 6.75
CA GLY A 21 7.87 -3.86 7.27
C GLY A 21 8.02 -4.96 6.21
N LEU A 22 7.00 -5.09 5.35
CA LEU A 22 7.02 -6.03 4.23
C LEU A 22 8.09 -5.65 3.20
N PHE A 23 8.17 -4.38 2.79
CA PHE A 23 9.21 -3.87 1.90
C PHE A 23 10.61 -4.15 2.44
N LYS A 24 10.85 -3.83 3.73
CA LYS A 24 12.13 -4.11 4.38
C LYS A 24 12.48 -5.60 4.32
N THR A 25 11.50 -6.47 4.54
CA THR A 25 11.69 -7.93 4.51
C THR A 25 11.95 -8.47 3.10
N GLU A 26 11.12 -8.12 2.12
CA GLU A 26 11.17 -8.67 0.76
C GLU A 26 12.32 -8.09 -0.08
N VAL A 27 12.72 -6.85 0.19
CA VAL A 27 13.71 -6.11 -0.61
C VAL A 27 14.96 -5.85 0.21
N ILE A 28 14.87 -5.00 1.24
CA ILE A 28 16.06 -4.46 1.91
C ILE A 28 16.93 -5.57 2.53
N HIS A 29 16.32 -6.46 3.31
CA HIS A 29 17.04 -7.54 3.98
C HIS A 29 17.37 -8.69 3.02
N ARG A 30 16.46 -9.02 2.10
CA ARG A 30 16.61 -10.19 1.22
C ARG A 30 17.59 -9.98 0.06
N ARG A 31 17.67 -8.77 -0.50
CA ARG A 31 18.47 -8.46 -1.70
C ARG A 31 19.77 -7.70 -1.40
N GLY A 32 19.98 -7.29 -0.15
CA GLY A 32 21.22 -6.66 0.29
C GLY A 32 22.43 -7.62 0.27
N PRO A 33 23.67 -7.11 0.46
CA PRO A 33 24.01 -5.72 0.82
C PRO A 33 23.90 -4.73 -0.34
N TRP A 34 23.53 -3.49 -0.03
CA TRP A 34 23.34 -2.41 -1.01
C TRP A 34 24.62 -1.58 -1.19
N ARG A 35 24.93 -1.23 -2.44
CA ARG A 35 26.17 -0.51 -2.78
C ARG A 35 26.05 1.00 -2.68
N SER A 36 24.85 1.55 -2.80
CA SER A 36 24.58 2.98 -2.72
C SER A 36 23.09 3.25 -2.42
N PHE A 37 22.76 4.51 -2.14
CA PHE A 37 21.37 4.93 -1.94
C PHE A 37 20.57 4.86 -3.25
N GLU A 38 21.16 5.21 -4.39
CA GLU A 38 20.53 5.18 -5.70
C GLU A 38 20.09 3.76 -6.08
N ALA A 39 20.89 2.75 -5.69
CA ALA A 39 20.52 1.35 -5.89
C ALA A 39 19.27 0.98 -5.08
N VAL A 40 19.12 1.52 -3.86
CA VAL A 40 17.95 1.32 -3.01
C VAL A 40 16.74 2.06 -3.57
N GLU A 41 16.91 3.30 -4.07
CA GLU A 41 15.82 4.06 -4.70
C GLU A 41 15.27 3.33 -5.91
N PHE A 42 16.13 2.82 -6.79
CA PHE A 42 15.70 2.10 -7.99
C PHE A 42 14.86 0.86 -7.65
N VAL A 43 15.34 0.00 -6.75
CA VAL A 43 14.57 -1.19 -6.35
C VAL A 43 13.30 -0.85 -5.55
N THR A 44 13.27 0.31 -4.90
CA THR A 44 12.07 0.81 -4.24
C THR A 44 11.02 1.15 -5.29
N LEU A 45 11.39 1.87 -6.36
CA LEU A 45 10.47 2.18 -7.47
C LEU A 45 9.95 0.90 -8.14
N GLU A 46 10.83 -0.06 -8.41
CA GLU A 46 10.42 -1.35 -8.99
C GLU A 46 9.48 -2.12 -8.05
N TRP A 47 9.76 -2.15 -6.75
CA TRP A 47 8.91 -2.85 -5.79
C TRP A 47 7.55 -2.16 -5.63
N VAL A 48 7.50 -0.83 -5.62
CA VAL A 48 6.25 -0.06 -5.55
C VAL A 48 5.39 -0.27 -6.80
N ASP A 49 5.98 -0.24 -8.01
CA ASP A 49 5.25 -0.55 -9.25
C ASP A 49 4.67 -1.97 -9.18
N TRP A 50 5.51 -2.95 -8.87
CA TRP A 50 5.06 -4.33 -8.78
C TRP A 50 3.98 -4.51 -7.70
N TYR A 51 4.15 -3.93 -6.51
CA TYR A 51 3.19 -4.05 -5.41
C TYR A 51 1.83 -3.47 -5.79
N ASN A 52 1.80 -2.28 -6.38
CA ASN A 52 0.53 -1.61 -6.66
C ASN A 52 -0.15 -2.11 -7.94
N ASN A 53 0.62 -2.40 -8.98
CA ASN A 53 0.09 -2.65 -10.32
C ASN A 53 0.07 -4.13 -10.71
N ARG A 54 0.75 -5.01 -9.96
CA ARG A 54 0.93 -6.43 -10.36
C ARG A 54 0.70 -7.44 -9.24
N ARG A 55 0.90 -7.07 -7.98
CA ARG A 55 0.75 -7.99 -6.84
C ARG A 55 -0.72 -8.25 -6.59
N LEU A 56 -1.13 -9.52 -6.69
CA LEU A 56 -2.48 -9.92 -6.34
C LEU A 56 -2.58 -10.11 -4.82
N LEU A 57 -3.61 -9.52 -4.22
CA LEU A 57 -3.88 -9.64 -2.79
C LEU A 57 -5.24 -10.30 -2.57
N GLU A 58 -5.24 -11.50 -1.98
CA GLU A 58 -6.47 -12.27 -1.72
C GLU A 58 -7.48 -11.49 -0.86
N SER A 59 -6.98 -10.67 0.08
CA SER A 59 -7.82 -9.86 0.98
C SER A 59 -8.67 -8.81 0.27
N ILE A 60 -8.33 -8.45 -0.97
CA ILE A 60 -9.09 -7.51 -1.81
C ILE A 60 -9.65 -8.18 -3.06
N GLY A 61 -9.78 -9.52 -3.07
CA GLY A 61 -10.37 -10.26 -4.18
C GLY A 61 -9.37 -10.73 -5.24
N SER A 62 -8.08 -10.84 -4.89
CA SER A 62 -7.01 -11.32 -5.78
C SER A 62 -6.81 -10.43 -7.02
N ILE A 63 -6.99 -9.13 -6.87
CA ILE A 63 -6.67 -8.09 -7.86
C ILE A 63 -5.51 -7.21 -7.38
N PRO A 64 -4.85 -6.43 -8.26
CA PRO A 64 -3.86 -5.44 -7.86
C PRO A 64 -4.46 -4.34 -6.96
N PRO A 65 -3.70 -3.80 -5.98
CA PRO A 65 -4.14 -2.69 -5.14
C PRO A 65 -4.65 -1.47 -5.93
N ALA A 66 -3.98 -1.10 -7.02
CA ALA A 66 -4.40 0.03 -7.84
C ALA A 66 -5.77 -0.19 -8.49
N GLU A 67 -6.10 -1.43 -8.87
CA GLU A 67 -7.42 -1.78 -9.42
C GLU A 67 -8.51 -1.73 -8.36
N ALA A 68 -8.22 -2.22 -7.15
CA ALA A 68 -9.14 -2.13 -6.02
C ALA A 68 -9.40 -0.66 -5.62
N GLU A 69 -8.37 0.18 -5.59
CA GLU A 69 -8.49 1.61 -5.32
C GLU A 69 -9.32 2.32 -6.41
N ALA A 70 -9.05 2.06 -7.69
CA ALA A 70 -9.84 2.61 -8.80
C ALA A 70 -11.32 2.20 -8.73
N THR A 71 -11.59 0.93 -8.40
CA THR A 71 -12.95 0.42 -8.21
C THR A 71 -13.64 1.11 -7.03
N TYR A 72 -12.93 1.29 -5.92
CA TYR A 72 -13.45 1.99 -4.74
C TYR A 72 -13.85 3.43 -5.06
N TYR A 73 -12.97 4.19 -5.74
CA TYR A 73 -13.28 5.56 -6.13
C TYR A 73 -14.42 5.66 -7.14
N ALA A 74 -14.48 4.75 -8.12
CA ALA A 74 -15.61 4.68 -9.04
C ALA A 74 -16.95 4.42 -8.30
N GLN A 75 -16.95 3.56 -7.28
CA GLN A 75 -18.14 3.32 -6.46
C GLN A 75 -18.52 4.52 -5.58
N LEU A 76 -17.55 5.23 -5.04
CA LEU A 76 -17.80 6.46 -4.28
C LEU A 76 -18.40 7.56 -5.16
N GLU A 77 -17.92 7.73 -6.39
CA GLU A 77 -18.46 8.69 -7.35
C GLU A 77 -19.89 8.35 -7.80
N LEU A 78 -20.21 7.05 -7.89
CA LEU A 78 -21.54 6.55 -8.26
C LEU A 78 -22.52 6.51 -7.08
N THR A 79 -22.05 6.66 -5.85
CA THR A 79 -22.91 6.83 -4.69
C THR A 79 -23.39 8.28 -4.71
N PRO A 80 -24.65 8.60 -5.10
CA PRO A 80 -25.12 9.96 -4.99
C PRO A 80 -24.94 10.35 -3.52
N MET A 81 -24.20 11.43 -3.29
CA MET A 81 -23.97 11.99 -1.97
C MET A 81 -25.32 12.01 -1.24
N ALA A 82 -25.55 11.03 -0.36
CA ALA A 82 -26.87 10.79 0.18
C ALA A 82 -27.27 12.05 0.96
N ALA A 83 -28.37 12.65 0.52
CA ALA A 83 -28.99 13.84 1.08
C ALA A 83 -29.35 13.67 2.56
#